data_AF-A0A4V4H5M8-F1
#
_entry.id   AF-A0A4V4H5M8-F1
#
_cell.length_a   1.000
_cell.length_b   1.000
_cell.length_c   1.000
_cell.angle_alpha   90.00
_cell.angle_beta   90.00
_cell.angle_gamma   90.00
#
_symmetry.space_group_name_H-M   'P 1'
#
loop_
_entity.id
_entity.type
_entity.pdbx_description
1 polymer ?
#
loop_
_entity_poly.entity_id
_entity_poly.type
_entity_poly.pdbx_seq_one_letter_code
_entity_poly.pdbx_strand_id
1 'polypeptide(L)'
;MVEESMRWSRLLVLGLLVLVAGGLGWLGCDSISTSSFGREVVVGAVDDPELVANEVHMAISNSTARRALGYLSCGTGNPIDDCWRCGPEWHLHRKRLADCGIGFGRNAIGGRDGRYYVVSDPGDDDPVNPRTGTLRHAVIQDEPLWIVFKRDMVITLKQELIMNSFKTIDGRGANVHIANGACITIQFVTNVIIHGLHIHDCKPTGNAMVRSSPSHYGWRTMADGDGVSIFGASHIWVDHNSLSNCADGLVDAVMGSTAITISNNHFTHHNEMYAIGGSADPTINSQGNRYLAPTNPFAKEVTKRVDTDSNKWKSWNWRSEGDLLLNGAYFTPSGAGASASYAKASSLGAKSSSMVGSITSDAGALGCRKRSQC
;
A
#
# COMPACT_ATOMS: atom_id res chain seq x y z
N MET A 1 8.63 -3.38 42.64
CA MET A 1 10.00 -2.85 42.82
C MET A 1 10.85 -3.57 41.79
N VAL A 2 10.93 -3.01 40.57
CA VAL A 2 12.02 -2.14 40.08
C VAL A 2 13.24 -3.03 39.75
N GLU A 3 13.45 -3.37 38.47
CA GLU A 3 14.38 -2.69 37.51
C GLU A 3 15.81 -3.24 37.73
N GLU A 4 16.69 -3.56 36.80
CA GLU A 4 16.87 -3.42 35.35
C GLU A 4 18.14 -4.21 34.99
N SER A 5 18.31 -4.57 33.71
CA SER A 5 19.54 -4.28 32.91
C SER A 5 19.73 -5.30 31.78
N MET A 6 19.06 -5.01 30.66
CA MET A 6 19.30 -5.62 29.36
C MET A 6 20.31 -4.73 28.60
N ARG A 7 21.54 -5.21 28.43
CA ARG A 7 22.60 -4.50 27.69
C ARG A 7 22.45 -4.74 26.18
N TRP A 8 22.23 -3.66 25.43
CA TRP A 8 22.30 -3.63 23.97
C TRP A 8 23.70 -3.23 23.49
N SER A 9 24.26 -3.98 22.54
CA SER A 9 25.54 -3.68 21.89
C SER A 9 25.36 -2.71 20.73
N ARG A 10 26.09 -1.60 20.77
CA ARG A 10 26.26 -0.62 19.69
C ARG A 10 27.37 -1.08 18.74
N LEU A 11 27.14 -1.08 17.43
CA LEU A 11 28.20 -1.17 16.42
C LEU A 11 28.25 0.13 15.61
N LEU A 12 29.45 0.71 15.60
CA LEU A 12 29.84 1.98 15.01
C LEU A 12 30.03 1.86 13.49
N VAL A 13 29.57 2.88 12.77
CA VAL A 13 29.91 3.19 11.38
C VAL A 13 31.23 3.95 11.35
N LEU A 14 32.21 3.50 10.57
CA LEU A 14 33.46 4.22 10.27
C LEU A 14 33.50 4.54 8.78
N GLY A 15 33.47 5.83 8.45
CA GLY A 15 33.72 6.36 7.11
C GLY A 15 35.22 6.47 6.84
N LEU A 16 35.62 6.17 5.60
CA LEU A 16 36.98 6.36 5.11
C LEU A 16 37.00 7.51 4.09
N LEU A 17 37.69 8.59 4.45
CA LEU A 17 38.10 9.70 3.59
C LEU A 17 39.44 9.32 2.94
N VAL A 18 39.52 9.38 1.61
CA VAL A 18 40.80 9.29 0.87
C VAL A 18 41.10 10.66 0.26
N LEU A 19 42.18 11.27 0.78
CA LEU A 19 42.88 12.42 0.22
C LEU A 19 43.76 11.96 -0.94
N VAL A 20 43.66 12.61 -2.10
CA VAL A 20 44.69 12.54 -3.15
C VAL A 20 45.29 13.93 -3.31
N ALA A 21 46.58 14.02 -2.99
CA ALA A 21 47.44 15.16 -3.27
C ALA A 21 48.06 15.01 -4.67
N GLY A 22 48.12 16.12 -5.41
CA GLY A 22 48.85 16.20 -6.68
C GLY A 22 48.90 17.65 -7.14
N GLY A 23 50.00 18.34 -6.85
CA GLY A 23 50.31 19.64 -7.41
C GLY A 23 51.32 19.52 -8.55
N LEU A 24 51.19 20.38 -9.57
CA LEU A 24 52.28 20.90 -10.42
C LEU A 24 51.70 21.87 -11.47
N GLY A 25 52.30 23.06 -11.58
CA GLY A 25 52.28 23.87 -12.80
C GLY A 25 51.56 25.22 -12.73
N TRP A 26 52.32 26.27 -12.40
CA TRP A 26 51.94 27.67 -12.56
C TRP A 26 52.65 28.22 -13.81
N LEU A 27 51.90 28.71 -14.80
CA LEU A 27 52.34 29.63 -15.86
C LEU A 27 51.12 30.48 -16.23
N GLY A 28 51.25 31.80 -16.08
CA GLY A 28 50.14 32.74 -16.20
C GLY A 28 49.86 33.21 -17.64
N CYS A 29 48.67 33.76 -17.85
CA CYS A 29 48.44 35.04 -18.52
C CYS A 29 46.95 35.42 -18.45
N ASP A 30 46.72 36.70 -18.20
CA ASP A 30 45.59 37.55 -18.59
C ASP A 30 44.17 37.32 -18.03
N SER A 31 43.84 38.28 -17.16
CA SER A 31 42.52 38.73 -16.76
C SER A 31 41.61 39.08 -17.93
N ILE A 32 40.49 38.35 -18.05
CA ILE A 32 39.26 38.84 -18.71
C ILE A 32 38.13 38.71 -17.68
N SER A 33 37.57 39.86 -17.31
CA SER A 33 36.36 39.92 -16.49
C SER A 33 35.20 39.30 -17.27
N THR A 34 34.68 38.18 -16.78
CA THR A 34 33.37 37.69 -17.17
C THR A 34 32.41 38.15 -16.09
N SER A 35 31.56 39.11 -16.46
CA SER A 35 30.40 39.49 -15.67
C SER A 35 29.59 38.24 -15.37
N SER A 36 29.29 38.01 -14.09
CA SER A 36 28.30 37.03 -13.67
C SER A 36 26.96 37.42 -14.31
N PHE A 37 26.57 36.74 -15.39
CA PHE A 37 25.17 36.71 -15.78
C PHE A 37 24.43 36.04 -14.64
N GLY A 38 23.79 36.86 -13.81
CA GLY A 38 22.82 36.40 -12.84
C GLY A 38 21.79 35.57 -13.60
N ARG A 39 21.71 34.29 -13.26
CA ARG A 39 20.63 33.44 -13.73
C ARG A 39 19.36 34.00 -13.10
N GLU A 40 18.63 34.78 -13.90
CA GLU A 40 17.33 35.31 -13.53
C GLU A 40 16.43 34.11 -13.27
N VAL A 41 16.16 33.83 -11.99
CA VAL A 41 15.18 32.82 -11.60
C VAL A 41 13.84 33.40 -12.04
N VAL A 42 13.35 32.96 -13.19
CA VAL A 42 12.01 33.31 -13.65
C VAL A 42 11.05 32.77 -12.60
N VAL A 43 10.42 33.67 -11.86
CA VAL A 43 9.45 33.32 -10.82
C VAL A 43 8.31 32.55 -11.50
N GLY A 44 8.23 31.25 -11.24
CA GLY A 44 7.27 30.34 -11.87
C GLY A 44 7.86 29.35 -12.90
N ALA A 45 9.17 29.38 -13.16
CA ALA A 45 9.83 28.30 -13.90
C ALA A 45 9.81 27.01 -13.07
N VAL A 46 9.37 25.94 -13.71
CA VAL A 46 9.33 24.58 -13.15
C VAL A 46 10.59 23.83 -13.56
N ASP A 47 11.12 22.99 -12.65
CA ASP A 47 12.38 22.27 -12.88
C ASP A 47 12.31 21.29 -14.07
N ASP A 48 11.11 20.77 -14.35
CA ASP A 48 10.83 19.89 -15.49
C ASP A 48 9.49 20.26 -16.17
N PRO A 49 9.54 20.98 -17.31
CA PRO A 49 8.34 21.40 -18.02
C PRO A 49 7.62 20.25 -18.75
N GLU A 50 8.30 19.13 -19.06
CA GLU A 50 7.65 17.96 -19.68
C GLU A 50 6.85 17.17 -18.65
N LEU A 51 7.35 17.04 -17.42
CA LEU A 51 6.56 16.51 -16.30
C LEU A 51 5.27 17.33 -16.12
N VAL A 52 5.38 18.66 -16.12
CA VAL A 52 4.21 19.54 -16.00
C VAL A 52 3.25 19.42 -17.18
N ALA A 53 3.75 19.28 -18.42
CA ALA A 53 2.91 19.08 -19.59
C ALA A 53 2.17 17.72 -19.55
N ASN A 54 2.86 16.66 -19.17
CA ASN A 54 2.27 15.34 -18.95
C ASN A 54 1.24 15.37 -17.82
N GLU A 55 1.51 16.09 -16.73
CA GLU A 55 0.58 16.34 -15.62
C GLU A 55 -0.69 17.10 -16.08
N VAL A 56 -0.55 18.07 -16.99
CA VAL A 56 -1.68 18.81 -17.58
C VAL A 56 -2.51 17.89 -18.47
N HIS A 57 -1.88 17.07 -19.31
CA HIS A 57 -2.59 16.13 -20.18
C HIS A 57 -3.34 15.08 -19.35
N MET A 58 -2.72 14.57 -18.29
CA MET A 58 -3.32 13.69 -17.30
C MET A 58 -4.45 14.36 -16.49
N ALA A 59 -4.35 15.67 -16.24
CA ALA A 59 -5.43 16.41 -15.59
C ALA A 59 -6.67 16.56 -16.48
N ILE A 60 -6.44 16.80 -17.78
CA ILE A 60 -7.51 16.88 -18.77
C ILE A 60 -8.19 15.51 -18.90
N SER A 61 -7.42 14.42 -19.00
CA SER A 61 -7.97 13.06 -19.03
C SER A 61 -8.75 12.72 -17.76
N ASN A 62 -8.22 13.03 -16.57
CA ASN A 62 -8.90 12.81 -15.28
C ASN A 62 -10.19 13.63 -15.15
N SER A 63 -10.19 14.90 -15.57
CA SER A 63 -11.41 15.74 -15.53
C SER A 63 -12.50 15.25 -16.50
N THR A 64 -12.08 14.66 -17.62
CA THR A 64 -12.98 14.04 -18.60
C THR A 64 -13.53 12.70 -18.08
N ALA A 65 -12.67 11.89 -17.45
CA ALA A 65 -13.06 10.69 -16.73
C ALA A 65 -14.03 10.99 -15.57
N ARG A 66 -13.86 12.10 -14.84
CA ARG A 66 -14.81 12.56 -13.80
C ARG A 66 -16.21 12.84 -14.35
N ARG A 67 -16.34 13.48 -15.51
CA ARG A 67 -17.66 13.69 -16.16
C ARG A 67 -18.30 12.37 -16.58
N ALA A 68 -17.49 11.41 -17.01
CA ALA A 68 -17.96 10.06 -17.29
C ALA A 68 -18.36 9.29 -16.00
N LEU A 69 -17.60 9.43 -14.91
CA LEU A 69 -17.88 8.78 -13.61
C LEU A 69 -19.08 9.39 -12.87
N GLY A 70 -19.31 10.70 -12.97
CA GLY A 70 -20.53 11.34 -12.46
C GLY A 70 -21.81 10.90 -13.18
N TYR A 71 -21.68 10.33 -14.38
CA TYR A 71 -22.77 9.71 -15.16
C TYR A 71 -22.92 8.20 -14.89
N LEU A 72 -21.96 7.58 -14.19
CA LEU A 72 -21.89 6.13 -13.92
C LEU A 72 -22.14 5.74 -12.45
N SER A 73 -22.46 6.69 -11.56
CA SER A 73 -22.64 6.42 -10.14
C SER A 73 -23.80 5.43 -9.88
N CYS A 74 -23.53 4.31 -9.19
CA CYS A 74 -24.58 3.50 -8.57
C CYS A 74 -25.17 4.17 -7.32
N GLY A 75 -24.77 5.41 -7.04
CA GLY A 75 -25.36 6.26 -6.02
C GLY A 75 -24.79 6.04 -4.62
N THR A 76 -23.72 5.25 -4.45
CA THR A 76 -23.11 5.03 -3.12
C THR A 76 -22.37 6.26 -2.61
N GLY A 77 -21.93 7.13 -3.54
CA GLY A 77 -21.11 8.29 -3.24
C GLY A 77 -19.63 7.94 -3.04
N ASN A 78 -19.28 6.66 -3.09
CA ASN A 78 -17.91 6.15 -3.09
C ASN A 78 -17.43 5.96 -4.55
N PRO A 79 -16.52 6.79 -5.04
CA PRO A 79 -16.10 6.82 -6.44
C PRO A 79 -15.19 5.67 -6.86
N ILE A 80 -14.50 5.00 -5.92
CA ILE A 80 -13.77 3.77 -6.21
C ILE A 80 -14.78 2.69 -6.55
N ASP A 81 -15.78 2.50 -5.69
CA ASP A 81 -16.84 1.51 -5.85
C ASP A 81 -17.72 1.81 -7.07
N ASP A 82 -18.19 3.05 -7.21
CA ASP A 82 -19.02 3.51 -8.33
C ASP A 82 -18.32 3.30 -9.69
N CYS A 83 -17.00 3.15 -9.74
CA CYS A 83 -16.26 2.89 -10.98
C CYS A 83 -16.44 1.44 -11.48
N TRP A 84 -16.64 0.45 -10.60
CA TRP A 84 -16.68 -0.97 -10.98
C TRP A 84 -17.89 -1.78 -10.44
N ARG A 85 -18.53 -1.40 -9.33
CA ARG A 85 -19.64 -2.15 -8.69
C ARG A 85 -20.98 -2.04 -9.41
N CYS A 86 -21.19 -0.98 -10.19
CA CYS A 86 -22.49 -0.65 -10.76
C CYS A 86 -23.10 -1.74 -11.67
N GLY A 87 -22.27 -2.55 -12.30
CA GLY A 87 -22.71 -3.60 -13.22
C GLY A 87 -22.91 -4.96 -12.54
N PRO A 88 -24.03 -5.67 -12.77
CA PRO A 88 -24.21 -7.05 -12.28
C PRO A 88 -23.21 -8.04 -12.93
N GLU A 89 -22.59 -7.61 -14.03
CA GLU A 89 -21.59 -8.35 -14.80
C GLU A 89 -20.14 -8.07 -14.36
N TRP A 90 -19.92 -7.56 -13.13
CA TRP A 90 -18.58 -7.36 -12.56
C TRP A 90 -17.70 -8.62 -12.70
N HIS A 91 -18.31 -9.81 -12.61
CA HIS A 91 -17.64 -11.09 -12.73
C HIS A 91 -17.12 -11.41 -14.14
N LEU A 92 -17.70 -10.80 -15.19
CA LEU A 92 -17.20 -10.85 -16.57
C LEU A 92 -16.08 -9.82 -16.81
N HIS A 93 -16.07 -8.75 -16.02
CA HIS A 93 -15.15 -7.62 -16.15
C HIS A 93 -14.31 -7.38 -14.90
N ARG A 94 -13.90 -8.46 -14.20
CA ARG A 94 -13.21 -8.37 -12.88
C ARG A 94 -12.04 -7.38 -12.89
N LYS A 95 -11.27 -7.41 -13.97
CA LYS A 95 -10.06 -6.62 -14.17
C LYS A 95 -10.30 -5.11 -14.27
N ARG A 96 -11.52 -4.67 -14.57
CA ARG A 96 -11.92 -3.25 -14.58
C ARG A 96 -11.63 -2.57 -13.23
N LEU A 97 -11.63 -3.32 -12.13
CA LEU A 97 -11.22 -2.84 -10.81
C LEU A 97 -9.88 -2.10 -10.86
N ALA A 98 -8.90 -2.59 -11.61
CA ALA A 98 -7.56 -1.99 -11.66
C ALA A 98 -7.51 -0.59 -12.29
N ASP A 99 -8.57 -0.17 -12.98
CA ASP A 99 -8.68 1.17 -13.55
C ASP A 99 -9.40 2.15 -12.60
N CYS A 100 -9.82 1.68 -11.41
CA CYS A 100 -10.62 2.44 -10.45
C CYS A 100 -9.81 2.96 -9.24
N GLY A 101 -8.49 2.73 -9.21
CA GLY A 101 -7.62 3.19 -8.14
C GLY A 101 -7.61 4.73 -8.03
N ILE A 102 -7.61 5.24 -6.80
CA ILE A 102 -7.50 6.69 -6.49
C ILE A 102 -6.35 6.90 -5.48
N GLY A 103 -5.87 8.13 -5.32
CA GLY A 103 -4.82 8.47 -4.36
C GLY A 103 -3.41 8.21 -4.89
N PHE A 104 -2.47 7.90 -3.98
CA PHE A 104 -1.07 7.69 -4.36
C PHE A 104 -0.87 6.37 -5.11
N GLY A 105 -1.59 5.32 -4.74
CA GLY A 105 -1.57 4.00 -5.38
C GLY A 105 -2.45 3.86 -6.62
N ARG A 106 -3.03 4.95 -7.17
CA ARG A 106 -3.95 4.90 -8.32
C ARG A 106 -3.41 4.21 -9.58
N ASN A 107 -2.09 4.17 -9.73
CA ASN A 107 -1.42 3.54 -10.86
C ASN A 107 -1.08 2.07 -10.61
N ALA A 108 -1.47 1.49 -9.48
CA ALA A 108 -1.31 0.07 -9.20
C ALA A 108 -2.21 -0.75 -10.13
N ILE A 109 -1.65 -1.27 -11.23
CA ILE A 109 -2.42 -2.06 -12.21
C ILE A 109 -2.54 -3.54 -11.82
N GLY A 110 -1.80 -3.99 -10.81
CA GLY A 110 -1.81 -5.38 -10.37
C GLY A 110 -1.51 -6.36 -11.50
N GLY A 111 -2.30 -7.42 -11.59
CA GLY A 111 -2.24 -8.42 -12.65
C GLY A 111 -3.21 -8.19 -13.81
N ARG A 112 -3.69 -6.96 -14.04
CA ARG A 112 -4.72 -6.63 -15.05
C ARG A 112 -4.39 -7.21 -16.43
N ASP A 113 -3.14 -7.07 -16.85
CA ASP A 113 -2.69 -7.43 -18.20
C ASP A 113 -2.25 -8.91 -18.30
N GLY A 114 -2.38 -9.65 -17.19
CA GLY A 114 -2.04 -11.06 -17.06
C GLY A 114 -3.17 -12.02 -17.41
N ARG A 115 -2.95 -13.32 -17.27
CA ARG A 115 -4.03 -14.33 -17.30
C ARG A 115 -4.67 -14.48 -15.93
N TYR A 116 -5.84 -15.11 -15.88
CA TYR A 116 -6.42 -15.54 -14.61
C TYR A 116 -5.65 -16.75 -14.04
N TYR A 117 -5.44 -16.76 -12.73
CA TYR A 117 -5.01 -17.92 -11.98
C TYR A 117 -6.10 -18.29 -10.98
N VAL A 118 -6.58 -19.54 -10.98
CA VAL A 118 -7.64 -19.99 -10.07
C VAL A 118 -7.02 -20.81 -8.95
N VAL A 119 -7.01 -20.26 -7.74
CA VAL A 119 -6.65 -21.00 -6.53
C VAL A 119 -7.75 -22.01 -6.24
N SER A 120 -7.36 -23.28 -6.16
CA SER A 120 -8.27 -24.42 -5.93
C SER A 120 -7.86 -25.27 -4.73
N ASP A 121 -6.62 -25.09 -4.25
CA ASP A 121 -6.06 -25.76 -3.09
C ASP A 121 -5.63 -24.70 -2.05
N PRO A 122 -6.19 -24.73 -0.82
CA PRO A 122 -5.81 -23.80 0.23
C PRO A 122 -4.52 -24.18 0.98
N GLY A 123 -3.89 -25.31 0.64
CA GLY A 123 -2.68 -25.79 1.31
C GLY A 123 -1.46 -24.89 1.11
N ASP A 124 -0.57 -24.89 2.10
CA ASP A 124 0.70 -24.14 2.11
C ASP A 124 1.83 -24.96 2.77
N ASP A 125 1.87 -26.25 2.48
CA ASP A 125 2.69 -27.21 3.23
C ASP A 125 4.21 -27.01 3.04
N ASP A 126 4.62 -26.54 1.86
CA ASP A 126 6.02 -26.28 1.50
C ASP A 126 6.20 -24.83 1.00
N PRO A 127 6.76 -23.93 1.82
CA PRO A 127 7.06 -22.54 1.46
C PRO A 127 8.11 -22.39 0.35
N VAL A 128 8.90 -23.43 0.08
CA VAL A 128 9.93 -23.46 -0.97
C VAL A 128 9.38 -24.08 -2.25
N ASN A 129 8.58 -25.14 -2.19
CA ASN A 129 8.06 -25.81 -3.39
C ASN A 129 6.52 -25.85 -3.40
N PRO A 130 5.86 -24.69 -3.60
CA PRO A 130 4.42 -24.62 -3.57
C PRO A 130 3.79 -25.40 -4.73
N ARG A 131 2.74 -26.17 -4.44
CA ARG A 131 2.01 -26.95 -5.46
C ARG A 131 1.21 -26.04 -6.38
N THR A 132 1.16 -26.36 -7.68
CA THR A 132 0.25 -25.66 -8.60
C THR A 132 -1.20 -25.79 -8.12
N GLY A 133 -1.95 -24.69 -8.18
CA GLY A 133 -3.30 -24.57 -7.65
C GLY A 133 -3.38 -23.89 -6.29
N THR A 134 -2.25 -23.66 -5.60
CA THR A 134 -2.19 -22.92 -4.32
C THR A 134 -1.98 -21.41 -4.54
N LEU A 135 -2.29 -20.62 -3.51
CA LEU A 135 -2.05 -19.18 -3.53
C LEU A 135 -0.54 -18.87 -3.60
N ARG A 136 0.30 -19.58 -2.84
CA ARG A 136 1.76 -19.37 -2.86
C ARG A 136 2.35 -19.60 -4.24
N HIS A 137 1.93 -20.65 -4.94
CA HIS A 137 2.38 -20.86 -6.31
C HIS A 137 1.95 -19.72 -7.22
N ALA A 138 0.73 -19.21 -7.08
CA ALA A 138 0.21 -18.14 -7.93
C ALA A 138 1.01 -16.84 -7.79
N VAL A 139 1.26 -16.39 -6.54
CA VAL A 139 1.81 -15.06 -6.29
C VAL A 139 3.30 -14.93 -6.64
N ILE A 140 4.04 -16.03 -6.70
CA ILE A 140 5.47 -16.01 -7.02
C ILE A 140 5.76 -16.01 -8.53
N GLN A 141 4.77 -16.25 -9.40
CA GLN A 141 5.05 -16.36 -10.85
C GLN A 141 5.60 -15.06 -11.43
N ASP A 142 6.39 -15.16 -12.50
CA ASP A 142 6.99 -13.98 -13.14
C ASP A 142 5.96 -13.21 -13.98
N GLU A 143 5.04 -13.90 -14.63
CA GLU A 143 4.01 -13.23 -15.42
C GLU A 143 3.00 -12.46 -14.53
N PRO A 144 2.40 -11.38 -15.05
CA PRO A 144 1.26 -10.76 -14.39
C PRO A 144 0.13 -11.78 -14.19
N LEU A 145 -0.51 -11.78 -13.02
CA LEU A 145 -1.61 -12.70 -12.73
C LEU A 145 -2.75 -12.03 -11.98
N TRP A 146 -3.96 -12.25 -12.48
CA TRP A 146 -5.20 -11.96 -11.76
C TRP A 146 -5.67 -13.21 -11.03
N ILE A 147 -5.39 -13.28 -9.73
CA ILE A 147 -5.57 -14.46 -8.89
C ILE A 147 -6.98 -14.42 -8.29
N VAL A 148 -7.77 -15.46 -8.54
CA VAL A 148 -9.14 -15.64 -8.04
C VAL A 148 -9.28 -16.99 -7.34
N PHE A 149 -10.38 -17.18 -6.63
CA PHE A 149 -10.60 -18.35 -5.80
C PHE A 149 -11.77 -19.19 -6.31
N LYS A 150 -11.59 -20.51 -6.37
CA LYS A 150 -12.60 -21.45 -6.89
C LYS A 150 -13.84 -21.55 -5.98
N ARG A 151 -13.63 -21.36 -4.68
CA ARG A 151 -14.62 -21.52 -3.60
C ARG A 151 -14.12 -20.78 -2.36
N ASP A 152 -15.00 -20.66 -1.38
CA ASP A 152 -14.66 -20.22 -0.03
C ASP A 152 -13.53 -21.08 0.53
N MET A 153 -12.56 -20.43 1.17
CA MET A 153 -11.42 -21.14 1.76
C MET A 153 -10.75 -20.35 2.87
N VAL A 154 -10.17 -21.10 3.81
CA VAL A 154 -9.27 -20.60 4.83
C VAL A 154 -7.86 -21.09 4.48
N ILE A 155 -6.95 -20.15 4.25
CA ILE A 155 -5.56 -20.40 3.90
C ILE A 155 -4.73 -20.08 5.14
N THR A 156 -4.11 -21.11 5.71
CA THR A 156 -3.17 -20.96 6.83
C THR A 156 -1.75 -21.08 6.31
N LEU A 157 -1.11 -19.93 6.13
CA LEU A 157 0.25 -19.86 5.61
C LEU A 157 1.25 -20.33 6.67
N LYS A 158 2.21 -21.17 6.28
CA LYS A 158 3.28 -21.65 7.17
C LYS A 158 4.36 -20.61 7.42
N GLN A 159 4.60 -19.78 6.41
CA GLN A 159 5.60 -18.71 6.39
C GLN A 159 5.05 -17.52 5.60
N GLU A 160 5.66 -16.34 5.73
CA GLU A 160 5.27 -15.14 4.99
C GLU A 160 4.96 -15.44 3.50
N LEU A 161 3.84 -14.94 3.00
CA LEU A 161 3.48 -15.03 1.59
C LEU A 161 4.18 -13.91 0.82
N ILE A 162 5.44 -14.18 0.47
CA ILE A 162 6.24 -13.30 -0.39
C ILE A 162 5.75 -13.47 -1.84
N MET A 163 5.59 -12.36 -2.55
CA MET A 163 5.09 -12.34 -3.92
C MET A 163 5.97 -11.55 -4.87
N ASN A 164 5.77 -11.79 -6.17
CA ASN A 164 6.39 -11.04 -7.25
C ASN A 164 5.52 -9.83 -7.66
N SER A 165 6.05 -8.97 -8.52
CA SER A 165 5.33 -7.81 -9.08
C SER A 165 4.14 -8.21 -9.95
N PHE A 166 3.24 -7.26 -10.22
CA PHE A 166 2.10 -7.42 -11.14
C PHE A 166 1.12 -8.52 -10.73
N LYS A 167 0.70 -8.49 -9.46
CA LYS A 167 -0.24 -9.46 -8.89
C LYS A 167 -1.50 -8.75 -8.41
N THR A 168 -2.64 -9.33 -8.74
CA THR A 168 -3.91 -9.00 -8.08
C THR A 168 -4.40 -10.24 -7.36
N ILE A 169 -4.63 -10.14 -6.04
CA ILE A 169 -5.37 -11.14 -5.29
C ILE A 169 -6.79 -10.62 -5.13
N ASP A 170 -7.75 -11.26 -5.81
CA ASP A 170 -9.15 -10.85 -5.90
C ASP A 170 -10.07 -11.88 -5.24
N GLY A 171 -10.50 -11.59 -4.00
CA GLY A 171 -11.40 -12.44 -3.22
C GLY A 171 -12.85 -12.42 -3.68
N ARG A 172 -13.27 -11.51 -4.58
CA ARG A 172 -14.69 -11.35 -4.94
C ARG A 172 -15.29 -12.66 -5.46
N GLY A 173 -16.45 -13.03 -4.96
CA GLY A 173 -17.15 -14.26 -5.35
C GLY A 173 -16.78 -15.50 -4.54
N ALA A 174 -15.90 -15.37 -3.54
CA ALA A 174 -15.60 -16.38 -2.54
C ALA A 174 -15.34 -15.71 -1.19
N ASN A 175 -15.66 -16.40 -0.09
CA ASN A 175 -15.24 -15.98 1.24
C ASN A 175 -13.83 -16.53 1.52
N VAL A 176 -12.81 -15.67 1.42
CA VAL A 176 -11.41 -16.07 1.50
C VAL A 176 -10.75 -15.47 2.73
N HIS A 177 -10.27 -16.36 3.60
CA HIS A 177 -9.55 -16.00 4.81
C HIS A 177 -8.07 -16.36 4.66
N ILE A 178 -7.17 -15.42 4.95
CA ILE A 178 -5.75 -15.67 5.22
C ILE A 178 -5.58 -15.53 6.73
N ALA A 179 -5.41 -16.65 7.43
CA ALA A 179 -5.51 -16.63 8.87
C ALA A 179 -4.78 -17.75 9.61
N ASN A 180 -4.59 -17.52 10.92
CA ASN A 180 -4.07 -18.45 11.92
C ASN A 180 -2.58 -18.84 11.77
N GLY A 181 -1.86 -18.21 10.85
CA GLY A 181 -0.45 -18.47 10.55
C GLY A 181 0.24 -17.18 10.10
N ALA A 182 1.17 -17.28 9.16
CA ALA A 182 1.75 -16.11 8.53
C ALA A 182 0.73 -15.37 7.65
N CYS A 183 1.09 -14.18 7.19
CA CYS A 183 0.27 -13.36 6.30
C CYS A 183 1.09 -12.78 5.13
N ILE A 184 0.73 -11.62 4.61
CA ILE A 184 1.18 -11.13 3.30
C ILE A 184 2.44 -10.25 3.43
N THR A 185 3.44 -10.51 2.57
CA THR A 185 4.65 -9.69 2.49
C THR A 185 4.91 -9.25 1.05
N ILE A 186 4.83 -7.95 0.80
CA ILE A 186 5.06 -7.27 -0.48
C ILE A 186 6.42 -6.59 -0.41
N GLN A 187 7.47 -7.30 -0.78
CA GLN A 187 8.84 -6.85 -0.60
C GLN A 187 9.55 -6.61 -1.93
N PHE A 188 10.12 -5.42 -2.13
CA PHE A 188 10.93 -5.04 -3.29
C PHE A 188 10.26 -5.27 -4.64
N VAL A 189 8.94 -5.09 -4.69
CA VAL A 189 8.11 -5.31 -5.87
C VAL A 189 7.21 -4.11 -6.14
N THR A 190 6.57 -4.12 -7.30
CA THR A 190 5.63 -3.07 -7.69
C THR A 190 4.35 -3.62 -8.29
N ASN A 191 3.31 -2.78 -8.36
CA ASN A 191 2.04 -3.09 -9.00
C ASN A 191 1.36 -4.30 -8.37
N VAL A 192 0.94 -4.16 -7.12
CA VAL A 192 0.20 -5.19 -6.39
C VAL A 192 -1.14 -4.63 -5.92
N ILE A 193 -2.20 -5.42 -6.12
CA ILE A 193 -3.54 -5.15 -5.61
C ILE A 193 -3.95 -6.30 -4.69
N ILE A 194 -4.31 -5.98 -3.44
CA ILE A 194 -4.87 -6.92 -2.45
C ILE A 194 -6.32 -6.51 -2.24
N HIS A 195 -7.26 -7.33 -2.71
CA HIS A 195 -8.67 -6.96 -2.75
C HIS A 195 -9.64 -8.05 -2.28
N GLY A 196 -10.57 -7.69 -1.40
CA GLY A 196 -11.70 -8.55 -1.05
C GLY A 196 -11.36 -9.71 -0.10
N LEU A 197 -10.34 -9.59 0.76
CA LEU A 197 -9.90 -10.68 1.64
C LEU A 197 -10.25 -10.43 3.11
N HIS A 198 -10.43 -11.51 3.87
CA HIS A 198 -10.37 -11.50 5.32
C HIS A 198 -8.95 -11.87 5.77
N ILE A 199 -8.23 -10.95 6.42
CA ILE A 199 -6.84 -11.14 6.87
C ILE A 199 -6.82 -10.99 8.39
N HIS A 200 -6.61 -12.09 9.12
CA HIS A 200 -6.73 -12.03 10.58
C HIS A 200 -5.99 -13.15 11.30
N ASP A 201 -5.77 -12.98 12.61
CA ASP A 201 -5.04 -13.97 13.43
C ASP A 201 -3.65 -14.28 12.86
N CYS A 202 -3.00 -13.26 12.28
CA CYS A 202 -1.64 -13.34 11.77
C CYS A 202 -0.65 -13.49 12.93
N LYS A 203 0.32 -14.38 12.77
CA LYS A 203 1.27 -14.77 13.82
C LYS A 203 2.71 -14.58 13.35
N PRO A 204 3.64 -14.33 14.28
CA PRO A 204 5.06 -14.36 13.98
C PRO A 204 5.46 -15.72 13.43
N THR A 205 6.09 -15.72 12.26
CA THR A 205 6.64 -16.92 11.61
C THR A 205 8.00 -16.56 11.02
N GLY A 206 8.85 -17.56 10.80
CA GLY A 206 10.17 -17.33 10.21
C GLY A 206 11.10 -18.48 10.48
N ASN A 207 12.40 -18.17 10.43
CA ASN A 207 13.50 -19.12 10.54
C ASN A 207 13.35 -20.28 9.56
N ALA A 208 13.05 -19.93 8.31
CA ALA A 208 12.77 -20.88 7.24
C ALA A 208 13.23 -20.34 5.89
N MET A 209 13.45 -21.25 4.95
CA MET A 209 13.59 -20.89 3.55
C MET A 209 12.21 -20.59 2.96
N VAL A 210 12.08 -19.48 2.26
CA VAL A 210 10.83 -19.05 1.63
C VAL A 210 11.10 -18.65 0.18
N ARG A 211 10.27 -19.15 -0.74
CA ARG A 211 10.33 -18.80 -2.16
C ARG A 211 9.64 -17.47 -2.44
N SER A 212 10.30 -16.63 -3.24
CA SER A 212 9.78 -15.32 -3.67
C SER A 212 9.55 -15.23 -5.19
N SER A 213 10.20 -16.08 -5.98
CA SER A 213 10.00 -16.18 -7.44
C SER A 213 10.22 -17.62 -7.92
N PRO A 214 9.98 -17.97 -9.20
CA PRO A 214 10.23 -19.32 -9.71
C PRO A 214 11.72 -19.70 -9.62
N SER A 215 12.61 -18.70 -9.66
CA SER A 215 14.07 -18.88 -9.64
C SER A 215 14.73 -18.56 -8.29
N HIS A 216 14.03 -17.91 -7.35
CA HIS A 216 14.63 -17.43 -6.11
C HIS A 216 13.86 -17.85 -4.85
N TYR A 217 14.60 -18.35 -3.87
CA TYR A 217 14.17 -18.55 -2.49
C TYR A 217 15.33 -18.23 -1.54
N GLY A 218 15.02 -17.74 -0.34
CA GLY A 218 16.02 -17.25 0.60
C GLY A 218 15.63 -17.52 2.05
N TRP A 219 16.60 -17.41 2.95
CA TRP A 219 16.37 -17.53 4.39
C TRP A 219 15.60 -16.31 4.90
N ARG A 220 14.55 -16.56 5.67
CA ARG A 220 13.74 -15.54 6.34
C ARG A 220 13.92 -15.67 7.84
N THR A 221 14.26 -14.56 8.50
CA THR A 221 14.23 -14.45 9.96
C THR A 221 12.78 -14.36 10.44
N MET A 222 12.60 -14.23 11.76
CA MET A 222 11.27 -13.98 12.32
C MET A 222 10.67 -12.70 11.74
N ALA A 223 9.45 -12.83 11.23
CA ALA A 223 8.57 -11.73 10.88
C ALA A 223 7.64 -11.41 12.05
N ASP A 224 7.20 -10.16 12.14
CA ASP A 224 6.46 -9.63 13.30
C ASP A 224 5.01 -10.13 13.38
N GLY A 225 4.47 -10.59 12.25
CA GLY A 225 3.10 -11.11 12.16
C GLY A 225 2.07 -10.06 11.78
N ASP A 226 2.46 -9.10 10.94
CA ASP A 226 1.55 -8.12 10.32
C ASP A 226 0.52 -8.79 9.40
N GLY A 227 -0.60 -8.11 9.16
CA GLY A 227 -1.56 -8.51 8.12
C GLY A 227 -1.00 -8.38 6.71
N VAL A 228 -0.56 -7.17 6.35
CA VAL A 228 0.07 -6.85 5.06
C VAL A 228 1.31 -6.01 5.31
N SER A 229 2.48 -6.59 5.12
CA SER A 229 3.77 -5.89 5.22
C SER A 229 4.21 -5.43 3.82
N ILE A 230 4.51 -4.13 3.68
CA ILE A 230 4.92 -3.46 2.44
C ILE A 230 6.34 -2.92 2.64
N PHE A 231 7.30 -3.50 1.95
CA PHE A 231 8.72 -3.31 2.25
C PHE A 231 9.49 -2.89 1.00
N GLY A 232 9.91 -1.62 0.93
CA GLY A 232 10.61 -1.06 -0.23
C GLY A 232 9.85 -1.25 -1.54
N ALA A 233 8.52 -1.16 -1.49
CA ALA A 233 7.63 -1.47 -2.63
C ALA A 233 6.91 -0.20 -3.13
N SER A 234 6.40 -0.25 -4.37
CA SER A 234 5.69 0.89 -4.95
C SER A 234 4.46 0.51 -5.78
N HIS A 235 3.51 1.43 -5.90
CA HIS A 235 2.25 1.20 -6.64
C HIS A 235 1.46 0.05 -6.03
N ILE A 236 1.06 0.23 -4.78
CA ILE A 236 0.36 -0.77 -3.97
C ILE A 236 -1.04 -0.29 -3.67
N TRP A 237 -2.01 -1.19 -3.79
CA TRP A 237 -3.41 -0.91 -3.45
C TRP A 237 -3.99 -2.00 -2.57
N VAL A 238 -4.33 -1.64 -1.33
CA VAL A 238 -5.00 -2.51 -0.36
C VAL A 238 -6.44 -2.04 -0.25
N ASP A 239 -7.38 -2.80 -0.81
CA ASP A 239 -8.75 -2.36 -1.04
C ASP A 239 -9.80 -3.37 -0.58
N HIS A 240 -10.87 -2.96 0.09
CA HIS A 240 -11.97 -3.87 0.49
C HIS A 240 -11.51 -5.13 1.24
N ASN A 241 -10.56 -5.00 2.17
CA ASN A 241 -10.16 -6.10 3.03
C ASN A 241 -10.73 -5.90 4.44
N SER A 242 -11.02 -7.01 5.11
CA SER A 242 -11.34 -7.02 6.54
C SER A 242 -10.09 -7.48 7.29
N LEU A 243 -9.47 -6.57 8.05
CA LEU A 243 -8.23 -6.84 8.79
C LEU A 243 -8.45 -6.79 10.31
N SER A 244 -7.97 -7.80 11.03
CA SER A 244 -8.12 -7.83 12.49
C SER A 244 -7.20 -8.81 13.21
N ASN A 245 -6.92 -8.55 14.48
CA ASN A 245 -6.27 -9.50 15.40
C ASN A 245 -4.95 -10.09 14.88
N CYS A 246 -4.14 -9.28 14.19
CA CYS A 246 -2.76 -9.64 13.88
C CYS A 246 -1.88 -9.46 15.12
N ALA A 247 -0.73 -10.14 15.15
CA ALA A 247 0.20 -10.07 16.27
C ALA A 247 0.91 -8.70 16.40
N ASP A 248 1.12 -8.01 15.27
CA ASP A 248 1.67 -6.65 15.21
C ASP A 248 0.70 -5.69 14.49
N GLY A 249 1.11 -5.03 13.40
CA GLY A 249 0.30 -4.13 12.61
C GLY A 249 -0.69 -4.82 11.66
N LEU A 250 -1.72 -4.10 11.22
CA LEU A 250 -2.63 -4.62 10.18
C LEU A 250 -2.06 -4.36 8.78
N VAL A 251 -1.63 -3.13 8.49
CA VAL A 251 -0.87 -2.78 7.27
C VAL A 251 0.36 -1.99 7.68
N ASP A 252 1.55 -2.48 7.36
CA ASP A 252 2.80 -1.78 7.67
C ASP A 252 3.55 -1.43 6.38
N ALA A 253 4.04 -0.19 6.27
CA ALA A 253 4.76 0.31 5.11
C ALA A 253 6.12 0.88 5.50
N VAL A 254 7.19 0.18 5.13
CA VAL A 254 8.55 0.49 5.58
C VAL A 254 9.54 0.61 4.43
N MET A 255 10.76 1.06 4.73
CA MET A 255 11.89 1.16 3.80
C MET A 255 11.56 2.00 2.54
N GLY A 256 10.98 3.19 2.72
CA GLY A 256 10.73 4.11 1.60
C GLY A 256 9.64 3.64 0.63
N SER A 257 8.74 2.77 1.08
CA SER A 257 7.60 2.33 0.26
C SER A 257 6.71 3.52 -0.14
N THR A 258 6.30 3.60 -1.39
CA THR A 258 5.66 4.82 -1.92
C THR A 258 4.54 4.50 -2.91
N ALA A 259 3.69 5.47 -3.24
CA ALA A 259 2.54 5.25 -4.11
C ALA A 259 1.60 4.15 -3.55
N ILE A 260 1.19 4.31 -2.29
CA ILE A 260 0.31 3.37 -1.59
C ILE A 260 -1.07 4.01 -1.38
N THR A 261 -2.12 3.28 -1.78
CA THR A 261 -3.50 3.58 -1.38
C THR A 261 -4.04 2.44 -0.52
N ILE A 262 -4.64 2.79 0.62
CA ILE A 262 -5.36 1.89 1.51
C ILE A 262 -6.81 2.39 1.54
N SER A 263 -7.73 1.68 0.89
CA SER A 263 -9.12 2.13 0.72
C SER A 263 -10.18 1.12 1.06
N ASN A 264 -11.35 1.59 1.51
CA ASN A 264 -12.54 0.75 1.73
C ASN A 264 -12.30 -0.48 2.63
N ASN A 265 -11.26 -0.48 3.46
CA ASN A 265 -10.97 -1.59 4.35
C ASN A 265 -11.72 -1.43 5.67
N HIS A 266 -11.96 -2.55 6.33
CA HIS A 266 -12.53 -2.58 7.66
C HIS A 266 -11.50 -3.10 8.65
N PHE A 267 -11.00 -2.19 9.50
CA PHE A 267 -10.00 -2.46 10.52
C PHE A 267 -10.66 -2.58 11.89
N THR A 268 -10.47 -3.72 12.55
CA THR A 268 -10.96 -3.96 13.92
C THR A 268 -9.90 -4.69 14.73
N HIS A 269 -9.99 -4.65 16.07
CA HIS A 269 -9.18 -5.50 16.94
C HIS A 269 -7.67 -5.49 16.64
N HIS A 270 -7.07 -4.34 16.36
CA HIS A 270 -5.61 -4.16 16.21
C HIS A 270 -4.92 -4.04 17.58
N ASN A 271 -5.33 -4.86 18.54
CA ASN A 271 -5.04 -4.75 19.97
C ASN A 271 -3.61 -4.28 20.27
N GLU A 272 -3.50 -3.18 21.04
CA GLU A 272 -2.25 -2.61 21.58
C GLU A 272 -1.19 -2.12 20.56
N MET A 273 -1.41 -2.36 19.26
CA MET A 273 -0.51 -1.93 18.19
C MET A 273 -1.14 -0.80 17.38
N TYR A 274 -1.35 -0.99 16.07
CA TYR A 274 -1.84 0.05 15.17
C TYR A 274 -2.47 -0.57 13.91
N ALA A 275 -3.35 0.20 13.25
CA ALA A 275 -3.92 -0.23 11.98
C ALA A 275 -2.95 0.01 10.81
N ILE A 276 -2.27 1.16 10.81
CA ILE A 276 -1.30 1.55 9.78
C ILE A 276 0.04 1.92 10.43
N GLY A 277 1.06 1.14 10.12
CA GLY A 277 2.45 1.36 10.52
C GLY A 277 3.28 1.96 9.41
N GLY A 278 4.44 2.51 9.78
CA GLY A 278 5.48 2.72 8.80
C GLY A 278 6.75 3.37 9.32
N SER A 279 7.81 3.20 8.54
CA SER A 279 9.14 3.74 8.80
C SER A 279 9.86 4.14 7.52
N ALA A 280 10.84 5.04 7.64
CA ALA A 280 11.67 5.52 6.52
C ALA A 280 10.88 6.21 5.37
N ASP A 281 10.04 7.19 5.72
CA ASP A 281 9.34 8.12 4.79
C ASP A 281 8.43 7.46 3.74
N PRO A 282 7.48 6.60 4.14
CA PRO A 282 6.52 6.05 3.21
C PRO A 282 5.44 7.07 2.85
N THR A 283 4.90 6.98 1.63
CA THR A 283 3.74 7.80 1.20
C THR A 283 2.46 6.97 1.21
N ILE A 284 1.50 7.36 2.06
CA ILE A 284 0.28 6.59 2.33
C ILE A 284 -0.96 7.47 2.17
N ASN A 285 -1.90 7.01 1.35
CA ASN A 285 -3.23 7.58 1.24
C ASN A 285 -4.28 6.62 1.81
N SER A 286 -4.79 6.92 3.01
CA SER A 286 -5.94 6.24 3.63
C SER A 286 -7.24 6.89 3.16
N GLN A 287 -8.17 6.11 2.59
CA GLN A 287 -9.39 6.66 2.04
C GLN A 287 -10.62 5.76 2.19
N GLY A 288 -11.70 6.26 2.82
CA GLY A 288 -12.96 5.51 2.92
C GLY A 288 -12.89 4.24 3.77
N ASN A 289 -11.89 4.12 4.65
CA ASN A 289 -11.77 2.98 5.55
C ASN A 289 -12.65 3.13 6.78
N ARG A 290 -13.01 2.01 7.40
CA ARG A 290 -13.68 1.97 8.70
C ARG A 290 -12.70 1.47 9.76
N TYR A 291 -12.32 2.33 10.70
CA TYR A 291 -11.46 2.01 11.83
C TYR A 291 -12.29 1.91 13.11
N LEU A 292 -12.37 0.72 13.69
CA LEU A 292 -12.92 0.51 15.02
C LEU A 292 -11.78 0.30 16.01
N ALA A 293 -11.45 1.33 16.78
CA ALA A 293 -10.42 1.23 17.82
C ALA A 293 -10.82 0.22 18.92
N PRO A 294 -9.87 -0.48 19.54
CA PRO A 294 -10.10 -1.35 20.69
C PRO A 294 -10.61 -0.56 21.90
N THR A 295 -11.07 -1.25 22.95
CA THR A 295 -11.54 -0.62 24.19
C THR A 295 -10.41 0.07 24.97
N ASN A 296 -9.17 -0.40 24.81
CA ASN A 296 -7.99 0.18 25.46
C ASN A 296 -7.84 1.68 25.11
N PRO A 297 -7.85 2.61 26.09
CA PRO A 297 -7.72 4.04 25.84
C PRO A 297 -6.36 4.48 25.30
N PHE A 298 -5.32 3.64 25.41
CA PHE A 298 -3.98 3.94 24.91
C PHE A 298 -3.75 3.45 23.46
N ALA A 299 -4.73 2.75 22.88
CA ALA A 299 -4.67 2.23 21.51
C ALA A 299 -5.77 2.88 20.65
N LYS A 300 -5.80 4.22 20.62
CA LYS A 300 -6.78 5.01 19.86
C LYS A 300 -6.22 5.62 18.59
N GLU A 301 -4.91 5.84 18.55
CA GLU A 301 -4.25 6.29 17.32
C GLU A 301 -4.20 5.12 16.33
N VAL A 302 -4.79 5.30 15.16
CA VAL A 302 -4.77 4.25 14.12
C VAL A 302 -3.40 4.14 13.45
N THR A 303 -2.59 5.18 13.55
CA THR A 303 -1.29 5.31 12.88
C THR A 303 -0.12 5.22 13.83
N LYS A 304 0.97 4.55 13.41
CA LYS A 304 2.22 4.49 14.17
C LYS A 304 3.41 4.75 13.27
N ARG A 305 4.27 5.69 13.68
CA ARG A 305 5.58 5.91 13.05
C ARG A 305 6.62 5.19 13.90
N VAL A 306 7.25 4.17 13.33
CA VAL A 306 8.19 3.30 14.04
C VAL A 306 9.58 3.91 14.00
N ASP A 307 10.28 3.89 15.15
CA ASP A 307 11.69 4.28 15.33
C ASP A 307 12.11 5.65 14.76
N THR A 308 11.19 6.64 14.78
CA THR A 308 11.44 7.94 14.13
C THR A 308 11.06 9.11 15.02
N ASP A 309 11.98 10.07 15.16
CA ASP A 309 11.73 11.35 15.84
C ASP A 309 10.60 12.13 15.15
N SER A 310 9.73 12.76 15.95
CA SER A 310 8.67 13.66 15.49
C SER A 310 9.11 14.73 14.51
N ASN A 311 10.33 15.23 14.63
CA ASN A 311 10.84 16.25 13.70
C ASN A 311 11.15 15.69 12.31
N LYS A 312 11.34 14.38 12.19
CA LYS A 312 11.62 13.70 10.91
C LYS A 312 10.34 13.25 10.22
N TRP A 313 9.42 12.59 10.94
CA TRP A 313 8.24 12.02 10.27
C TRP A 313 7.17 13.04 9.91
N LYS A 314 7.20 14.25 10.48
CA LYS A 314 6.25 15.32 10.12
C LYS A 314 6.29 15.70 8.63
N SER A 315 7.40 15.47 7.94
CA SER A 315 7.49 15.68 6.48
C SER A 315 6.90 14.53 5.66
N TRP A 316 6.69 13.34 6.25
CA TRP A 316 6.17 12.18 5.55
C TRP A 316 4.73 12.40 5.12
N ASN A 317 4.36 11.96 3.92
CA ASN A 317 3.06 12.26 3.34
C ASN A 317 2.03 11.18 3.70
N TRP A 318 1.37 11.34 4.85
CA TRP A 318 0.32 10.43 5.34
C TRP A 318 -1.00 11.17 5.38
N ARG A 319 -1.98 10.66 4.62
CA ARG A 319 -3.29 11.30 4.45
C ARG A 319 -4.42 10.36 4.86
N SER A 320 -5.51 10.96 5.33
CA SER A 320 -6.78 10.30 5.64
C SER A 320 -7.91 11.14 5.05
N GLU A 321 -8.76 10.53 4.23
CA GLU A 321 -9.91 11.19 3.61
C GLU A 321 -11.14 10.28 3.62
N GLY A 322 -12.27 10.76 4.17
CA GLY A 322 -13.52 10.00 4.19
C GLY A 322 -13.48 8.74 5.06
N ASP A 323 -12.47 8.58 5.92
CA ASP A 323 -12.38 7.46 6.87
C ASP A 323 -13.41 7.61 8.00
N LEU A 324 -14.07 6.51 8.36
CA LEU A 324 -14.96 6.41 9.51
C LEU A 324 -14.17 5.95 10.74
N LEU A 325 -13.99 6.86 11.69
CA LEU A 325 -13.27 6.63 12.95
C LEU A 325 -14.26 6.37 14.09
N LEU A 326 -14.24 5.16 14.66
CA LEU A 326 -15.18 4.72 15.69
C LEU A 326 -14.47 4.42 17.02
N ASN A 327 -15.23 4.50 18.11
CA ASN A 327 -14.75 4.19 19.46
C ASN A 327 -13.54 5.05 19.90
N GLY A 328 -13.53 6.33 19.51
CA GLY A 328 -12.44 7.27 19.84
C GLY A 328 -11.19 7.12 18.99
N ALA A 329 -11.23 6.32 17.91
CA ALA A 329 -10.15 6.25 16.95
C ALA A 329 -9.79 7.64 16.40
N TYR A 330 -8.51 7.90 16.15
CA TYR A 330 -8.07 9.09 15.44
C TYR A 330 -6.87 8.79 14.54
N PHE A 331 -6.78 9.55 13.45
CA PHE A 331 -5.67 9.48 12.49
C PHE A 331 -4.83 10.76 12.62
N THR A 332 -3.54 10.62 12.88
CA THR A 332 -2.59 11.74 12.86
C THR A 332 -2.01 11.86 11.44
N PRO A 333 -2.34 12.88 10.62
CA PRO A 333 -1.74 13.09 9.30
C PRO A 333 -0.36 13.77 9.39
N SER A 334 0.39 13.74 8.29
CA SER A 334 1.68 14.42 8.16
C SER A 334 1.97 14.84 6.71
N GLY A 335 2.98 15.69 6.52
CA GLY A 335 3.36 16.26 5.22
C GLY A 335 2.85 17.70 5.04
N ALA A 336 3.46 18.44 4.11
CA ALA A 336 3.27 19.88 3.93
C ALA A 336 1.89 20.32 3.39
N GLY A 337 0.86 19.46 3.45
CA GLY A 337 -0.34 19.65 2.63
C GLY A 337 0.00 19.56 1.13
N ALA A 338 -0.98 19.73 0.24
CA ALA A 338 -0.78 19.49 -1.19
C ALA A 338 0.29 20.42 -1.82
N SER A 339 1.36 19.87 -2.37
CA SER A 339 2.03 20.54 -3.51
C SER A 339 1.05 20.58 -4.68
N ALA A 340 1.17 21.56 -5.58
CA ALA A 340 0.23 21.78 -6.68
C ALA A 340 0.05 20.56 -7.61
N SER A 341 1.02 19.64 -7.65
CA SER A 341 0.95 18.34 -8.33
C SER A 341 0.01 17.32 -7.65
N TYR A 342 -0.38 17.54 -6.40
CA TYR A 342 -1.11 16.61 -5.54
C TYR A 342 -2.59 16.94 -5.31
N ALA A 343 -3.06 18.16 -5.62
CA ALA A 343 -4.50 18.50 -5.56
C ALA A 343 -5.34 17.75 -6.63
N LYS A 344 -4.69 17.08 -7.59
CA LYS A 344 -5.32 16.24 -8.62
C LYS A 344 -5.22 14.74 -8.36
N ALA A 345 -4.40 14.30 -7.40
CA ALA A 345 -4.34 12.92 -6.91
C ALA A 345 -5.48 12.61 -5.91
N SER A 346 -5.98 13.64 -5.20
CA SER A 346 -7.31 13.67 -4.59
C SER A 346 -8.30 14.16 -5.65
N SER A 347 -8.81 13.28 -6.51
CA SER A 347 -9.74 13.69 -7.57
C SER A 347 -11.19 13.87 -7.09
N LEU A 348 -11.40 13.78 -5.78
CA LEU A 348 -12.68 13.91 -5.13
C LEU A 348 -12.56 15.08 -4.18
N GLY A 349 -13.42 16.07 -4.34
CA GLY A 349 -13.58 17.05 -3.26
C GLY A 349 -14.05 16.29 -2.02
N ALA A 350 -13.48 16.64 -0.87
CA ALA A 350 -13.90 16.10 0.41
C ALA A 350 -15.43 16.12 0.50
N LYS A 351 -16.02 14.94 0.59
CA LYS A 351 -17.47 14.77 0.71
C LYS A 351 -17.89 15.23 2.11
N SER A 352 -19.15 15.69 2.24
CA SER A 352 -19.71 16.08 3.55
C SER A 352 -19.45 14.99 4.58
N SER A 353 -19.07 15.36 5.81
CA SER A 353 -18.86 14.41 6.91
C SER A 353 -20.12 13.56 7.18
N SER A 354 -21.31 14.10 6.88
CA SER A 354 -22.58 13.36 6.94
C SER A 354 -22.67 12.16 6.00
N MET A 355 -21.85 12.10 4.93
CA MET A 355 -21.84 10.99 3.97
C MET A 355 -20.81 9.91 4.31
N VAL A 356 -19.95 10.11 5.30
CA VAL A 356 -18.93 9.13 5.71
C VAL A 356 -19.57 7.78 6.06
N GLY A 357 -20.71 7.79 6.76
CA GLY A 357 -21.44 6.56 7.08
C GLY A 357 -21.95 5.80 5.85
N SER A 358 -22.35 6.51 4.79
CA SER A 358 -22.81 5.90 3.53
C SER A 358 -21.65 5.44 2.66
N ILE A 359 -20.56 6.22 2.60
CA ILE A 359 -19.39 5.93 1.76
C ILE A 359 -18.60 4.73 2.29
N THR A 360 -18.65 4.49 3.61
CA THR A 360 -17.95 3.41 4.30
C THR A 360 -18.88 2.24 4.70
N SER A 361 -20.14 2.23 4.28
CA SER A 361 -21.11 1.20 4.67
C SER A 361 -20.69 -0.19 4.24
N ASP A 362 -19.99 -0.27 3.10
CA ASP A 362 -19.55 -1.51 2.47
C ASP A 362 -18.04 -1.75 2.66
N ALA A 363 -17.43 -1.07 3.63
CA ALA A 363 -16.02 -1.28 3.96
C ALA A 363 -15.76 -2.71 4.45
N GLY A 364 -14.65 -3.30 4.00
CA GLY A 364 -14.30 -4.69 4.27
C GLY A 364 -14.48 -5.60 3.05
N ALA A 365 -14.26 -6.90 3.27
CA ALA A 365 -14.42 -7.92 2.24
C ALA A 365 -15.88 -8.03 1.76
N LEU A 366 -16.05 -8.10 0.45
CA LEU A 366 -17.36 -8.02 -0.21
C LEU A 366 -17.99 -9.39 -0.44
N GLY A 367 -19.27 -9.52 -0.11
CA GLY A 367 -20.09 -10.72 -0.39
C GLY A 367 -20.59 -10.80 -1.84
N CYS A 368 -19.74 -10.58 -2.84
CA CYS A 368 -20.16 -10.51 -4.25
C CYS A 368 -20.76 -11.83 -4.74
N ARG A 369 -21.91 -11.78 -5.44
CA ARG A 369 -22.49 -12.95 -6.14
C ARG A 369 -22.52 -12.70 -7.65
N LYS A 370 -22.40 -13.77 -8.44
CA LYS A 370 -22.52 -13.67 -9.90
C LYS A 370 -23.95 -13.26 -10.26
N ARG A 371 -24.11 -12.44 -11.31
CA ARG A 371 -25.40 -11.93 -11.81
C ARG A 371 -26.17 -11.04 -10.82
N SER A 372 -25.50 -10.54 -9.79
CA SER A 372 -25.98 -9.44 -8.96
C SER A 372 -24.91 -8.35 -8.95
N GLN A 373 -25.31 -7.13 -8.63
CA GLN A 373 -24.33 -6.14 -8.19
C GLN A 373 -23.56 -6.73 -7.02
N CYS A 374 -22.24 -6.52 -7.07
CA CYS A 374 -21.47 -6.51 -5.85
C CYS A 374 -21.65 -5.10 -5.28
#